data_AF-A0A4Y9ZXS4-F1
#
_entry.id   AF-A0A4Y9ZXS4-F1
#
_cell.length_a   1.000
_cell.length_b   1.000
_cell.length_c   1.000
_cell.angle_alpha   90.00
_cell.angle_beta   90.00
_cell.angle_gamma   90.00
#
_symmetry.space_group_name_H-M   'P 1'
#
loop_
_entity.id
_entity.type
_entity.pdbx_description
1 polymer ?
#
loop_
_entity_poly.entity_id
_entity_poly.type
_entity_poly.pdbx_seq_one_letter_code
_entity_poly.pdbx_strand_id
1 'polypeptide(L)'
;MAECPGVAIIQHESDVMQVAHHYFENGIAYFTRRINRCISLTCANGEVAPFMGHNAFMRWSALQDAAFVDKDGEEKIWSERNVSEDFDMALRLQLRGFIIRWATYSRGGFKEGVSLTVDDELNRWQKYAYGCSELLFNPIVQWWRRGPISSQIHHFLWSSAPLHYKISMLSYMFSYFGIAASVTIGVINYVLLGFQFPVDAFYMHSFEIWLATTVVFFGSGNVGFTLLEYRLGETNILRAALVNLMWIPFFFFFFGGLSIPLSQAILAHLFSYNMTWGATKKEVERSNFFKEGPRILKRFWFSILLSVVLVAGIVICATPLVPLEWRVDGGSWAVIFPLAVVLGCHILFPIVLNPWLMIFSY
;
A
#
# COMPACT_ATOMS: atom_id res chain seq x y z
N MET A 1 -12.35 6.30 -28.81
CA MET A 1 -12.26 4.85 -29.12
C MET A 1 -12.53 4.52 -30.58
N ALA A 2 -13.36 5.27 -31.32
CA ALA A 2 -13.57 5.01 -32.76
C ALA A 2 -12.27 5.00 -33.58
N GLU A 3 -11.40 6.00 -33.36
CA GLU A 3 -10.13 6.18 -34.08
C GLU A 3 -9.09 5.06 -33.92
N CYS A 4 -9.20 4.24 -32.86
CA CYS A 4 -8.23 3.18 -32.60
C CYS A 4 -8.97 1.92 -32.12
N PRO A 5 -9.29 0.99 -33.04
CA PRO A 5 -10.04 -0.23 -32.73
C PRO A 5 -9.39 -1.09 -31.64
N GLY A 6 -8.06 -1.12 -31.58
CA GLY A 6 -7.31 -1.89 -30.58
C GLY A 6 -7.37 -1.35 -29.15
N VAL A 7 -7.95 -0.16 -28.92
CA VAL A 7 -8.15 0.35 -27.56
C VAL A 7 -9.40 -0.29 -26.96
N ALA A 8 -9.21 -1.03 -25.87
CA ALA A 8 -10.29 -1.61 -25.09
C ALA A 8 -10.72 -0.73 -23.93
N ILE A 9 -9.78 -0.06 -23.26
CA ILE A 9 -10.07 0.77 -22.08
C ILE A 9 -9.42 2.13 -22.26
N ILE A 10 -10.17 3.19 -21.94
CA ILE A 10 -9.65 4.53 -21.68
C ILE A 10 -9.89 4.83 -20.20
N GLN A 11 -8.85 4.71 -19.40
CA GLN A 11 -8.85 5.06 -17.98
C GLN A 11 -8.59 6.57 -17.86
N HIS A 12 -9.47 7.28 -17.17
CA HIS A 12 -9.25 8.71 -16.91
C HIS A 12 -8.52 8.92 -15.59
N GLU A 13 -7.61 9.89 -15.60
CA GLU A 13 -7.05 10.47 -14.40
C GLU A 13 -8.19 11.03 -13.54
N SER A 14 -8.28 10.52 -12.32
CA SER A 14 -9.32 10.91 -11.36
C SER A 14 -8.78 11.97 -10.40
N ASP A 15 -9.53 13.04 -10.20
CA ASP A 15 -9.28 13.96 -9.08
C ASP A 15 -10.07 13.49 -7.84
N VAL A 16 -9.91 14.16 -6.72
CA VAL A 16 -10.52 13.78 -5.45
C VAL A 16 -11.72 14.68 -5.14
N MET A 17 -12.84 14.05 -4.83
CA MET A 17 -14.00 14.69 -4.21
C MET A 17 -13.85 14.61 -2.69
N GLN A 18 -13.72 15.77 -2.05
CA GLN A 18 -13.60 15.90 -0.60
C GLN A 18 -14.94 16.29 0.00
N VAL A 19 -15.25 15.75 1.18
CA VAL A 19 -16.53 15.91 1.87
C VAL A 19 -16.35 16.42 3.31
N ALA A 20 -15.37 15.90 4.06
CA ALA A 20 -15.17 16.24 5.48
C ALA A 20 -14.23 17.43 5.71
N HIS A 21 -13.29 17.66 4.79
CA HIS A 21 -12.24 18.68 4.78
C HIS A 21 -11.31 18.70 6.00
N HIS A 22 -11.29 17.64 6.81
CA HIS A 22 -10.34 17.50 7.92
C HIS A 22 -8.95 17.03 7.44
N TYR A 23 -7.93 17.16 8.28
CA TYR A 23 -6.54 16.90 7.88
C TYR A 23 -6.28 15.49 7.34
N PHE A 24 -6.99 14.46 7.84
CA PHE A 24 -6.83 13.08 7.36
C PHE A 24 -7.26 12.95 5.89
N GLU A 25 -8.51 13.31 5.58
CA GLU A 25 -9.04 13.35 4.21
C GLU A 25 -8.17 14.23 3.30
N ASN A 26 -7.72 15.40 3.77
CA ASN A 26 -6.81 16.25 3.00
C ASN A 26 -5.47 15.55 2.67
N GLY A 27 -4.94 14.76 3.61
CA GLY A 27 -3.72 13.98 3.42
C GLY A 27 -3.90 12.88 2.40
N ILE A 28 -4.98 12.10 2.50
CA ILE A 28 -5.30 11.06 1.50
C ILE A 28 -5.63 11.69 0.14
N ALA A 29 -6.31 12.83 0.10
CA ALA A 29 -6.58 13.55 -1.15
C ALA A 29 -5.28 14.00 -1.83
N TYR A 30 -4.32 14.54 -1.07
CA TYR A 30 -2.99 14.86 -1.58
C TYR A 30 -2.27 13.59 -2.08
N PHE A 31 -2.34 12.48 -1.34
CA PHE A 31 -1.75 11.21 -1.74
C PHE A 31 -2.28 10.70 -3.08
N THR A 32 -3.60 10.66 -3.22
CA THR A 32 -4.29 10.19 -4.43
C THR A 32 -3.92 11.05 -5.64
N ARG A 33 -3.96 12.39 -5.50
CA ARG A 33 -3.54 13.31 -6.58
C ARG A 33 -2.08 13.08 -6.97
N ARG A 34 -1.20 12.87 -5.99
CA ARG A 34 0.21 12.56 -6.25
C ARG A 34 0.39 11.25 -7.01
N ILE A 35 -0.31 10.18 -6.61
CA ILE A 35 -0.28 8.90 -7.34
C ILE A 35 -0.76 9.08 -8.77
N ASN A 36 -1.91 9.71 -8.98
CA ASN A 36 -2.49 9.89 -10.31
C ASN A 36 -1.59 10.70 -11.25
N ARG A 37 -0.88 11.71 -10.72
CA ARG A 37 0.14 12.44 -11.47
C ARG A 37 1.38 11.58 -11.78
N CYS A 38 1.84 10.77 -10.82
CA CYS A 38 2.94 9.84 -11.06
C CYS A 38 2.56 8.79 -12.13
N ILE A 39 1.33 8.27 -12.13
CA ILE A 39 0.82 7.36 -13.16
C ILE A 39 0.78 8.07 -14.52
N SER A 40 0.30 9.31 -14.55
CA SER A 40 0.31 10.12 -15.78
C SER A 40 1.72 10.27 -16.34
N LEU A 41 2.71 10.53 -15.47
CA LEU A 41 4.11 10.62 -15.85
C LEU A 41 4.63 9.27 -16.38
N THR A 42 4.40 8.16 -15.69
CA THR A 42 4.92 6.85 -16.11
C THR A 42 4.28 6.40 -17.43
N CYS A 43 2.96 6.56 -17.57
CA CYS A 43 2.26 6.26 -18.83
C CYS A 43 2.75 7.13 -19.99
N ALA A 44 3.04 8.42 -19.74
CA ALA A 44 3.63 9.29 -20.76
C ALA A 44 5.05 8.85 -21.19
N ASN A 45 5.76 8.11 -20.33
CA ASN A 45 7.07 7.52 -20.62
C ASN A 45 7.00 6.09 -21.17
N GLY A 46 5.81 5.63 -21.58
CA GLY A 46 5.63 4.33 -22.24
C GLY A 46 5.23 3.20 -21.31
N GLU A 47 4.98 3.47 -20.02
CA GLU A 47 4.43 2.46 -19.11
C GLU A 47 2.98 2.10 -19.47
N VAL A 48 2.58 0.87 -19.20
CA VAL A 48 1.21 0.42 -19.50
C VAL A 48 0.23 1.05 -18.49
N ALA A 49 -0.88 1.58 -19.00
CA ALA A 49 -1.88 2.22 -18.17
C ALA A 49 -2.58 1.21 -17.24
N PRO A 50 -2.71 1.51 -15.94
CA PRO A 50 -3.51 0.69 -15.05
C PRO A 50 -4.99 0.89 -15.33
N PHE A 51 -5.80 -0.11 -14.98
CA PHE A 51 -7.25 0.00 -14.92
C PHE A 51 -7.66 -0.11 -13.46
N MET A 52 -8.42 0.88 -12.98
CA MET A 52 -8.76 1.05 -11.56
C MET A 52 -10.23 0.71 -11.24
N GLY A 53 -10.95 0.07 -12.17
CA GLY A 53 -12.34 -0.32 -11.98
C GLY A 53 -13.38 0.81 -12.10
N HIS A 54 -12.97 2.08 -12.08
CA HIS A 54 -13.88 3.24 -12.18
C HIS A 54 -13.31 4.36 -13.05
N ASN A 55 -14.14 5.35 -13.39
CA ASN A 55 -13.78 6.51 -14.22
C ASN A 55 -13.10 6.11 -15.54
N ALA A 56 -13.61 5.05 -16.16
CA ALA A 56 -13.07 4.51 -17.39
C ALA A 56 -14.19 4.30 -18.41
N PHE A 57 -13.86 4.49 -19.68
CA PHE A 57 -14.69 4.03 -20.78
C PHE A 57 -14.13 2.69 -21.26
N MET A 58 -15.03 1.74 -21.53
CA MET A 58 -14.65 0.40 -22.01
C MET A 58 -15.36 0.07 -23.33
N ARG A 59 -14.66 -0.64 -24.21
CA ARG A 59 -15.21 -1.14 -25.47
C ARG A 59 -15.92 -2.45 -25.23
N TRP A 60 -17.24 -2.44 -25.43
CA TRP A 60 -18.08 -3.63 -25.23
C TRP A 60 -17.58 -4.88 -25.98
N SER A 61 -17.25 -4.75 -27.27
CA SER A 61 -16.77 -5.89 -28.06
C SER A 61 -15.45 -6.49 -27.55
N ALA A 62 -14.59 -5.68 -26.92
CA ALA A 62 -13.35 -6.18 -26.32
C ALA A 62 -13.62 -6.92 -25.02
N LEU A 63 -14.59 -6.45 -24.21
CA LEU A 63 -15.02 -7.15 -23.01
C LEU A 63 -15.63 -8.53 -23.33
N GLN A 64 -16.39 -8.61 -24.43
CA GLN A 64 -16.94 -9.88 -24.92
C GLN A 64 -15.84 -10.84 -25.38
N ASP A 65 -14.82 -10.37 -26.11
CA ASP A 65 -13.69 -11.23 -26.53
C ASP A 65 -12.85 -11.72 -25.33
N ALA A 66 -12.73 -10.90 -24.30
CA ALA A 66 -12.02 -11.24 -23.07
C ALA A 66 -12.86 -12.02 -22.06
N ALA A 67 -14.13 -12.33 -22.34
CA ALA A 67 -14.97 -13.12 -21.46
C ALA A 67 -14.38 -14.52 -21.21
N PHE A 68 -14.70 -15.10 -20.04
CA PHE A 68 -14.19 -16.40 -19.64
C PHE A 68 -15.30 -17.26 -19.04
N VAL A 69 -15.12 -18.58 -19.10
CA VAL A 69 -16.01 -19.53 -18.43
C VAL A 69 -15.50 -19.72 -17.00
N ASP A 70 -16.29 -19.30 -16.02
CA ASP A 70 -15.97 -19.51 -14.60
C ASP A 70 -16.20 -20.99 -14.22
N LYS A 71 -15.73 -21.42 -13.04
CA LYS A 71 -15.85 -22.83 -12.62
C LYS A 71 -17.30 -23.31 -12.46
N ASP A 72 -18.24 -22.38 -12.42
CA ASP A 72 -19.67 -22.66 -12.34
C ASP A 72 -20.25 -22.97 -13.74
N GLY A 73 -19.41 -22.93 -14.78
CA GLY A 73 -19.78 -23.23 -16.17
C GLY A 73 -20.39 -22.03 -16.91
N GLU A 74 -20.56 -20.90 -16.23
CA GLU A 74 -21.14 -19.69 -16.81
C GLU A 74 -20.08 -18.77 -17.41
N GLU A 75 -20.41 -18.17 -18.56
CA GLU A 75 -19.59 -17.14 -19.18
C GLU A 75 -19.75 -15.82 -18.42
N LYS A 76 -18.64 -15.30 -17.90
CA LYS A 76 -18.60 -14.07 -17.11
C LYS A 76 -17.61 -13.06 -17.70
N ILE A 77 -17.95 -11.79 -17.54
CA ILE A 77 -17.09 -10.66 -17.89
C ILE A 77 -16.15 -10.34 -16.72
N TRP A 78 -16.68 -10.28 -15.50
CA TRP A 78 -15.95 -9.91 -14.28
C TRP A 78 -15.63 -11.13 -13.43
N SER A 79 -14.45 -11.14 -12.80
CA SER A 79 -14.13 -12.16 -11.80
C SER A 79 -14.71 -11.76 -10.45
N GLU A 80 -15.75 -12.47 -10.00
CA GLU A 80 -16.44 -12.19 -8.73
C GLU A 80 -15.74 -12.83 -7.51
N ARG A 81 -14.74 -13.70 -7.76
CA ARG A 81 -14.06 -14.47 -6.72
C ARG A 81 -12.80 -13.80 -6.21
N ASN A 82 -12.17 -13.00 -7.06
CA ASN A 82 -10.94 -12.30 -6.74
C ASN A 82 -11.26 -10.90 -6.22
N VAL A 83 -10.49 -10.43 -5.23
CA VAL A 83 -10.62 -9.05 -4.73
C VAL A 83 -10.18 -8.02 -5.80
N SER A 84 -9.34 -8.44 -6.75
CA SER A 84 -8.74 -7.59 -7.80
C SER A 84 -9.37 -7.83 -9.18
N GLU A 85 -10.69 -7.66 -9.28
CA GLU A 85 -11.49 -7.89 -10.50
C GLU A 85 -11.09 -7.02 -11.70
N ASP A 86 -10.68 -5.78 -11.43
CA ASP A 86 -10.23 -4.79 -12.38
C ASP A 86 -8.89 -5.18 -12.99
N PHE A 87 -7.93 -5.58 -12.16
CA PHE A 87 -6.65 -6.07 -12.59
C PHE A 87 -6.78 -7.32 -13.47
N ASP A 88 -7.63 -8.28 -13.07
CA ASP A 88 -7.89 -9.49 -13.87
C ASP A 88 -8.45 -9.14 -15.26
N MET A 89 -9.41 -8.22 -15.34
CA MET A 89 -9.94 -7.72 -16.61
C MET A 89 -8.85 -7.08 -17.47
N ALA A 90 -8.04 -6.20 -16.89
CA ALA A 90 -6.95 -5.52 -17.59
C ALA A 90 -5.95 -6.51 -18.17
N LEU A 91 -5.57 -7.51 -17.36
CA LEU A 91 -4.67 -8.57 -17.76
C LEU A 91 -5.24 -9.39 -18.92
N ARG A 92 -6.49 -9.84 -18.83
CA ARG A 92 -7.15 -10.60 -19.90
C ARG A 92 -7.17 -9.83 -21.22
N LEU A 93 -7.53 -8.54 -21.18
CA LEU A 93 -7.53 -7.69 -22.36
C LEU A 93 -6.12 -7.53 -22.96
N GLN A 94 -5.10 -7.33 -22.13
CA GLN A 94 -3.71 -7.21 -22.58
C GLN A 94 -3.20 -8.51 -23.21
N LEU A 95 -3.54 -9.68 -22.63
CA LEU A 95 -3.19 -10.99 -23.18
C LEU A 95 -3.86 -11.24 -24.55
N ARG A 96 -5.01 -10.63 -24.80
CA ARG A 96 -5.71 -10.63 -26.10
C ARG A 96 -5.17 -9.58 -27.09
N GLY A 97 -4.16 -8.81 -26.70
CA GLY A 97 -3.53 -7.79 -27.55
C GLY A 97 -4.26 -6.45 -27.57
N PHE A 98 -5.24 -6.24 -26.68
CA PHE A 98 -5.88 -4.94 -26.54
C PHE A 98 -5.03 -3.95 -25.74
N ILE A 99 -5.26 -2.66 -26.01
CA ILE A 99 -4.54 -1.55 -25.42
C ILE A 99 -5.42 -0.88 -24.36
N ILE A 100 -4.82 -0.61 -23.20
CA ILE A 100 -5.36 0.26 -22.15
C ILE A 100 -4.66 1.61 -22.28
N ARG A 101 -5.43 2.71 -22.33
CA ARG A 101 -4.89 4.07 -22.44
C ARG A 101 -5.24 4.89 -21.20
N TRP A 102 -4.27 5.66 -20.74
CA TRP A 102 -4.45 6.67 -19.70
C TRP A 102 -4.80 8.02 -20.32
N ALA A 103 -5.81 8.71 -19.79
CA ALA A 103 -6.33 9.96 -20.32
C ALA A 103 -6.36 11.07 -19.27
N THR A 104 -5.73 12.21 -19.58
CA THR A 104 -5.66 13.39 -18.71
C THR A 104 -6.50 14.56 -19.23
N TYR A 105 -7.07 14.46 -20.44
CA TYR A 105 -7.82 15.55 -21.08
C TYR A 105 -9.12 15.93 -20.36
N SER A 106 -9.60 15.11 -19.43
CA SER A 106 -10.74 15.43 -18.58
C SER A 106 -10.43 16.45 -17.50
N ARG A 107 -9.16 16.77 -17.23
CA ARG A 107 -8.71 17.82 -16.30
C ARG A 107 -9.43 17.76 -14.93
N GLY A 108 -9.49 16.58 -14.32
CA GLY A 108 -10.16 16.38 -13.02
C GLY A 108 -11.69 16.42 -13.06
N GLY A 109 -12.30 16.33 -14.25
CA GLY A 109 -13.76 16.22 -14.40
C GLY A 109 -14.33 14.93 -13.82
N PHE A 110 -13.54 13.84 -13.81
CA PHE A 110 -13.86 12.63 -13.05
C PHE A 110 -13.28 12.74 -11.65
N LYS A 111 -14.09 12.45 -10.64
CA LYS A 111 -13.69 12.52 -9.24
C LYS A 111 -14.03 11.25 -8.48
N GLU A 112 -13.23 10.93 -7.48
CA GLU A 112 -13.48 9.84 -6.55
C GLU A 112 -13.48 10.33 -5.10
N GLY A 113 -14.28 9.70 -4.24
CA GLY A 113 -14.20 9.93 -2.80
C GLY A 113 -12.98 9.20 -2.24
N VAL A 114 -12.31 9.83 -1.27
CA VAL A 114 -11.25 9.18 -0.49
C VAL A 114 -11.75 8.74 0.88
N SER A 115 -10.99 7.89 1.56
CA SER A 115 -11.33 7.43 2.89
C SER A 115 -11.38 8.60 3.88
N LEU A 116 -12.45 8.62 4.68
CA LEU A 116 -12.68 9.66 5.69
C LEU A 116 -12.03 9.32 7.02
N THR A 117 -11.78 8.05 7.28
CA THR A 117 -11.16 7.58 8.53
C THR A 117 -9.93 6.73 8.27
N VAL A 118 -9.03 6.73 9.26
CA VAL A 118 -7.83 5.89 9.24
C VAL A 118 -8.16 4.40 9.20
N ASP A 119 -9.28 3.99 9.80
CA ASP A 119 -9.71 2.59 9.77
C ASP A 119 -10.21 2.17 8.38
N ASP A 120 -11.00 3.02 7.72
CA ASP A 120 -11.48 2.76 6.36
C ASP A 120 -10.31 2.66 5.38
N GLU A 121 -9.33 3.57 5.49
CA GLU A 121 -8.14 3.52 4.66
C GLU A 121 -7.29 2.28 4.97
N LEU A 122 -7.10 1.92 6.23
CA LEU A 122 -6.37 0.70 6.59
C LEU A 122 -7.02 -0.56 5.99
N ASN A 123 -8.36 -0.66 6.07
CA ASN A 123 -9.10 -1.74 5.43
C ASN A 123 -8.81 -1.81 3.93
N ARG A 124 -8.75 -0.66 3.24
CA ARG A 124 -8.42 -0.57 1.82
C ARG A 124 -7.02 -1.13 1.53
N TRP A 125 -6.02 -0.75 2.32
CA TRP A 125 -4.66 -1.28 2.18
C TRP A 125 -4.55 -2.78 2.48
N GLN A 126 -5.31 -3.28 3.47
CA GLN A 126 -5.38 -4.72 3.74
C GLN A 126 -6.04 -5.49 2.59
N LYS A 127 -7.10 -4.95 1.98
CA LYS A 127 -7.73 -5.53 0.77
C LYS A 127 -6.72 -5.61 -0.37
N TYR A 128 -5.95 -4.55 -0.60
CA TYR A 128 -4.94 -4.53 -1.65
C TYR A 128 -3.82 -5.54 -1.40
N ALA A 129 -3.30 -5.62 -0.18
CA ALA A 129 -2.28 -6.60 0.15
C ALA A 129 -2.79 -8.05 0.03
N TYR A 130 -4.03 -8.31 0.45
CA TYR A 130 -4.69 -9.60 0.27
C TYR A 130 -4.82 -9.94 -1.22
N GLY A 131 -5.37 -9.04 -2.03
CA GLY A 131 -5.56 -9.22 -3.47
C GLY A 131 -4.23 -9.41 -4.21
N CYS A 132 -3.18 -8.66 -3.86
CA CYS A 132 -1.84 -8.88 -4.40
C CYS A 132 -1.29 -10.27 -4.02
N SER A 133 -1.53 -10.74 -2.80
CA SER A 133 -1.11 -12.08 -2.40
C SER A 133 -1.84 -13.18 -3.16
N GLU A 134 -3.14 -13.00 -3.45
CA GLU A 134 -3.96 -13.92 -4.22
C GLU A 134 -3.51 -14.00 -5.69
N LEU A 135 -3.16 -12.84 -6.27
CA LEU A 135 -2.61 -12.75 -7.61
C LEU A 135 -1.24 -13.41 -7.72
N LEU A 136 -0.40 -13.36 -6.68
CA LEU A 136 0.97 -13.89 -6.72
C LEU A 136 1.06 -15.38 -6.35
N PHE A 137 0.34 -15.80 -5.31
CA PHE A 137 0.58 -17.09 -4.67
C PHE A 137 -0.70 -17.92 -4.50
N ASN A 138 -0.58 -19.23 -4.55
CA ASN A 138 -1.64 -20.12 -4.05
C ASN A 138 -1.57 -20.18 -2.52
N PRO A 139 -2.69 -20.43 -1.82
CA PRO A 139 -2.65 -20.72 -0.39
C PRO A 139 -1.79 -21.96 -0.06
N ILE A 140 -1.15 -21.96 1.10
CA ILE A 140 -0.16 -22.99 1.51
C ILE A 140 -0.75 -24.41 1.45
N VAL A 141 -2.01 -24.56 1.86
CA VAL A 141 -2.73 -25.85 1.80
C VAL A 141 -2.83 -26.43 0.38
N GLN A 142 -2.69 -25.59 -0.66
CA GLN A 142 -2.76 -25.99 -2.06
C GLN A 142 -1.37 -26.23 -2.69
N TRP A 143 -0.28 -25.88 -2.02
CA TRP A 143 1.07 -25.91 -2.61
C TRP A 143 1.48 -27.28 -3.10
N TRP A 144 1.11 -28.34 -2.37
CA TRP A 144 1.45 -29.71 -2.76
C TRP A 144 0.74 -30.17 -4.06
N ARG A 145 -0.39 -29.57 -4.43
CA ARG A 145 -1.13 -29.88 -5.68
C ARG A 145 -0.82 -28.92 -6.81
N ARG A 146 -0.71 -27.62 -6.52
CA ARG A 146 -0.69 -26.52 -7.51
C ARG A 146 0.63 -25.75 -7.54
N GLY A 147 1.55 -26.04 -6.63
CA GLY A 147 2.75 -25.22 -6.41
C GLY A 147 2.44 -23.90 -5.68
N PRO A 148 3.48 -23.13 -5.32
CA PRO A 148 3.33 -21.89 -4.56
C PRO A 148 2.87 -20.70 -5.42
N ILE A 149 3.19 -20.67 -6.71
CA ILE A 149 2.90 -19.54 -7.61
C ILE A 149 1.50 -19.70 -8.21
N SER A 150 0.72 -18.61 -8.21
CA SER A 150 -0.62 -18.63 -8.82
C SER A 150 -0.53 -18.84 -10.34
N SER A 151 -1.56 -19.43 -10.94
CA SER A 151 -1.62 -19.54 -12.39
C SER A 151 -1.71 -18.17 -13.07
N GLN A 152 -2.39 -17.19 -12.48
CA GLN A 152 -2.59 -15.86 -13.04
C GLN A 152 -1.25 -15.14 -13.29
N ILE A 153 -0.41 -15.04 -12.25
CA ILE A 153 0.89 -14.37 -12.41
C ILE A 153 1.82 -15.18 -13.32
N HIS A 154 1.75 -16.52 -13.26
CA HIS A 154 2.57 -17.36 -14.13
C HIS A 154 2.25 -17.10 -15.61
N HIS A 155 0.97 -17.08 -16.00
CA HIS A 155 0.58 -16.76 -17.38
C HIS A 155 0.99 -15.34 -17.78
N PHE A 156 0.84 -14.35 -16.88
CA PHE A 156 1.27 -12.99 -17.15
C PHE A 156 2.77 -12.89 -17.43
N LEU A 157 3.61 -13.49 -16.58
CA LEU A 157 5.06 -13.40 -16.71
C LEU A 157 5.58 -14.07 -17.98
N TRP A 158 4.91 -15.11 -18.45
CA TRP A 158 5.25 -15.83 -19.68
C TRP A 158 4.49 -15.33 -20.92
N SER A 159 3.64 -14.31 -20.78
CA SER A 159 2.94 -13.70 -21.90
C SER A 159 3.83 -12.81 -22.77
N SER A 160 3.29 -12.32 -23.89
CA SER A 160 3.90 -11.32 -24.76
C SER A 160 3.95 -9.90 -24.16
N ALA A 161 3.48 -9.70 -22.93
CA ALA A 161 3.53 -8.41 -22.27
C ALA A 161 4.98 -7.89 -22.16
N PRO A 162 5.20 -6.56 -22.27
CA PRO A 162 6.54 -5.99 -22.22
C PRO A 162 7.29 -6.29 -20.91
N LEU A 163 8.61 -6.48 -20.98
CA LEU A 163 9.42 -6.82 -19.82
C LEU A 163 9.40 -5.74 -18.73
N HIS A 164 9.50 -4.46 -19.12
CA HIS A 164 9.45 -3.34 -18.17
C HIS A 164 8.14 -3.35 -17.37
N TYR A 165 7.00 -3.59 -18.02
CA TYR A 165 5.69 -3.70 -17.36
C TYR A 165 5.62 -4.88 -16.40
N LYS A 166 6.20 -6.04 -16.75
CA LYS A 166 6.29 -7.18 -15.83
C LYS A 166 7.07 -6.81 -14.56
N ILE A 167 8.20 -6.10 -14.71
CA ILE A 167 9.01 -5.64 -13.58
C ILE A 167 8.24 -4.62 -12.74
N SER A 168 7.61 -3.62 -13.35
CA SER A 168 6.80 -2.61 -12.66
C SER A 168 5.65 -3.24 -11.87
N MET A 169 4.93 -4.19 -12.48
CA MET A 169 3.82 -4.90 -11.85
C MET A 169 4.28 -5.76 -10.66
N LEU A 170 5.36 -6.53 -10.83
CA LEU A 170 5.91 -7.30 -9.71
C LEU A 170 6.40 -6.38 -8.59
N SER A 171 7.08 -5.28 -8.92
CA SER A 171 7.55 -4.31 -7.92
C SER A 171 6.38 -3.73 -7.12
N TYR A 172 5.29 -3.35 -7.78
CA TYR A 172 4.07 -2.90 -7.12
C TYR A 172 3.48 -3.98 -6.19
N MET A 173 3.28 -5.21 -6.67
CA MET A 173 2.71 -6.28 -5.85
C MET A 173 3.60 -6.65 -4.66
N PHE A 174 4.92 -6.74 -4.86
CA PHE A 174 5.87 -7.05 -3.79
C PHE A 174 6.09 -5.89 -2.82
N SER A 175 5.73 -4.65 -3.17
CA SER A 175 5.79 -3.52 -2.23
C SER A 175 4.93 -3.77 -0.99
N TYR A 176 3.75 -4.40 -1.15
CA TYR A 176 2.89 -4.79 -0.03
C TYR A 176 3.56 -5.84 0.88
N PHE A 177 4.29 -6.80 0.30
CA PHE A 177 5.10 -7.75 1.07
C PHE A 177 6.26 -7.07 1.79
N GLY A 178 6.91 -6.09 1.14
CA GLY A 178 7.96 -5.27 1.77
C GLY A 178 7.45 -4.51 3.00
N ILE A 179 6.26 -3.89 2.90
CA ILE A 179 5.62 -3.22 4.03
C ILE A 179 5.25 -4.24 5.10
N ALA A 180 4.59 -5.34 4.73
CA ALA A 180 4.18 -6.39 5.66
C ALA A 180 5.37 -6.96 6.46
N ALA A 181 6.47 -7.27 5.79
CA ALA A 181 7.64 -7.88 6.41
C ALA A 181 8.44 -6.94 7.34
N SER A 182 8.18 -5.63 7.33
CA SER A 182 8.98 -4.63 8.04
C SER A 182 9.19 -4.93 9.54
N VAL A 183 8.13 -5.24 10.30
CA VAL A 183 8.26 -5.57 11.74
C VAL A 183 9.02 -6.88 11.93
N THR A 184 8.68 -7.93 11.17
CA THR A 184 9.33 -9.24 11.29
C THR A 184 10.82 -9.17 11.01
N ILE A 185 11.22 -8.51 9.92
CA ILE A 185 12.62 -8.29 9.58
C ILE A 185 13.30 -7.41 10.63
N GLY A 186 12.61 -6.39 11.14
CA GLY A 186 13.11 -5.54 12.23
C GLY A 186 13.43 -6.34 13.50
N VAL A 187 12.57 -7.27 13.90
CA VAL A 187 12.81 -8.16 15.06
C VAL A 187 13.96 -9.13 14.80
N ILE A 188 13.99 -9.78 13.63
CA ILE A 188 15.09 -10.67 13.25
C ILE A 188 16.42 -9.91 13.31
N ASN A 189 16.46 -8.71 12.76
CA ASN A 189 17.65 -7.88 12.73
C ASN A 189 18.08 -7.44 14.15
N TYR A 190 17.13 -7.04 14.99
CA TYR A 190 17.39 -6.74 16.40
C TYR A 190 18.02 -7.92 17.14
N VAL A 191 17.52 -9.14 16.92
CA VAL A 191 18.07 -10.36 17.53
C VAL A 191 19.46 -10.68 16.96
N LEU A 192 19.62 -10.65 15.64
CA LEU A 192 20.89 -10.98 14.99
C LEU A 192 22.03 -10.05 15.42
N LEU A 193 21.81 -8.75 15.31
CA LEU A 193 22.85 -7.76 15.63
C LEU A 193 22.95 -7.48 17.12
N GLY A 194 21.80 -7.42 17.83
CA GLY A 194 21.76 -7.12 19.25
C GLY A 194 22.44 -8.21 20.08
N PHE A 195 22.23 -9.48 19.72
CA PHE A 195 22.88 -10.62 20.39
C PHE A 195 24.20 -11.03 19.73
N GLN A 196 24.72 -10.20 18.82
CA GLN A 196 26.03 -10.36 18.21
C GLN A 196 26.24 -11.73 17.55
N PHE A 197 25.20 -12.28 16.94
CA PHE A 197 25.35 -13.50 16.15
C PHE A 197 26.30 -13.23 14.97
N PRO A 198 27.10 -14.23 14.56
CA PRO A 198 28.04 -14.06 13.46
C PRO A 198 27.29 -13.73 12.17
N VAL A 199 27.59 -12.58 11.59
CA VAL A 199 27.11 -12.13 10.28
C VAL A 199 28.30 -12.00 9.33
N ASP A 200 28.06 -12.16 8.04
CA ASP A 200 29.11 -12.00 7.04
C ASP A 200 29.52 -10.52 6.87
N ALA A 201 30.61 -10.30 6.12
CA ALA A 201 31.10 -8.96 5.84
C ALA A 201 30.24 -8.17 4.82
N PHE A 202 29.22 -8.81 4.22
CA PHE A 202 28.28 -8.16 3.30
C PHE A 202 27.04 -7.63 4.02
N TYR A 203 26.84 -8.00 5.28
CA TYR A 203 25.71 -7.55 6.08
C TYR A 203 25.80 -6.06 6.38
N MET A 204 24.86 -5.28 5.84
CA MET A 204 24.75 -3.84 6.12
C MET A 204 23.97 -3.58 7.41
N HIS A 205 24.39 -2.57 8.18
CA HIS A 205 23.71 -2.23 9.42
C HIS A 205 22.34 -1.61 9.16
N SER A 206 21.34 -2.01 9.95
CA SER A 206 19.93 -1.64 9.77
C SER A 206 19.68 -0.15 9.85
N PHE A 207 20.44 0.58 10.69
CA PHE A 207 20.36 2.03 10.76
C PHE A 207 20.84 2.71 9.48
N GLU A 208 21.90 2.21 8.85
CA GLU A 208 22.44 2.77 7.60
C GLU A 208 21.45 2.59 6.46
N ILE A 209 20.82 1.40 6.38
CA ILE A 209 19.74 1.13 5.43
C ILE A 209 18.55 2.05 5.70
N TRP A 210 18.15 2.18 6.97
CA TRP A 210 17.04 3.06 7.35
C TRP A 210 17.32 4.53 6.99
N LEU A 211 18.54 5.01 7.25
CA LEU A 211 18.96 6.38 6.92
C LEU A 211 18.99 6.60 5.41
N ALA A 212 19.61 5.69 4.66
CA ALA A 212 19.69 5.77 3.20
C ALA A 212 18.30 5.76 2.56
N THR A 213 17.42 4.87 2.99
CA THR A 213 16.04 4.79 2.48
C THR A 213 15.24 6.05 2.85
N THR A 214 15.38 6.57 4.07
CA THR A 214 14.75 7.82 4.51
C THR A 214 15.19 9.01 3.63
N VAL A 215 16.50 9.15 3.40
CA VAL A 215 17.05 10.24 2.56
C VAL A 215 16.58 10.12 1.11
N VAL A 216 16.57 8.92 0.55
CA VAL A 216 16.17 8.70 -0.85
C VAL A 216 14.66 8.91 -1.03
N PHE A 217 13.82 8.26 -0.21
CA PHE A 217 12.37 8.28 -0.43
C PHE A 217 11.72 9.58 0.06
N PHE A 218 12.10 10.09 1.23
CA PHE A 218 11.55 11.36 1.72
C PHE A 218 12.31 12.58 1.20
N GLY A 219 13.62 12.50 1.01
CA GLY A 219 14.39 13.59 0.42
C GLY A 219 14.22 13.63 -1.09
N SER A 220 14.94 12.76 -1.80
CA SER A 220 14.99 12.78 -3.28
C SER A 220 13.62 12.60 -3.92
N GLY A 221 12.75 11.75 -3.34
CA GLY A 221 11.38 11.56 -3.83
C GLY A 221 10.52 12.82 -3.79
N ASN A 222 10.60 13.63 -2.72
CA ASN A 222 9.87 14.89 -2.62
C ASN A 222 10.51 16.00 -3.46
N VAL A 223 11.83 16.02 -3.59
CA VAL A 223 12.53 16.95 -4.50
C VAL A 223 12.11 16.66 -5.95
N GLY A 224 12.15 15.40 -6.38
CA GLY A 224 11.73 14.98 -7.72
C GLY A 224 10.28 15.35 -8.02
N PHE A 225 9.36 15.10 -7.08
CA PHE A 225 7.96 15.46 -7.27
C PHE A 225 7.73 16.98 -7.28
N THR A 226 8.44 17.73 -6.45
CA THR A 226 8.42 19.21 -6.46
C THR A 226 8.85 19.76 -7.82
N LEU A 227 9.92 19.21 -8.39
CA LEU A 227 10.41 19.61 -9.71
C LEU A 227 9.41 19.22 -10.80
N LEU A 228 8.76 18.06 -10.70
CA LEU A 228 7.71 17.65 -11.62
C LEU A 228 6.55 18.65 -11.62
N GLU A 229 6.00 18.98 -10.44
CA GLU A 229 4.88 19.94 -10.32
C GLU A 229 5.24 21.32 -10.89
N TYR A 230 6.47 21.80 -10.62
CA TYR A 230 6.97 23.05 -11.18
C TYR A 230 7.10 22.98 -12.71
N ARG A 231 7.63 21.89 -13.25
CA ARG A 231 7.82 21.70 -14.70
C ARG A 231 6.52 21.55 -15.47
N LEU A 232 5.50 21.00 -14.84
CA LEU A 232 4.15 20.91 -15.39
C LEU A 232 3.37 22.23 -15.30
N GLY A 233 3.88 23.23 -14.57
CA GLY A 233 3.22 24.53 -14.41
C GLY A 233 2.03 24.53 -13.43
N GLU A 234 1.90 23.48 -12.62
CA GLU A 234 0.80 23.32 -11.67
C GLU A 234 0.89 24.30 -10.50
N THR A 235 2.11 24.59 -10.05
CA THR A 235 2.40 25.53 -8.96
C THR A 235 3.84 26.01 -9.03
N ASN A 236 4.16 27.07 -8.29
CA ASN A 236 5.56 27.52 -8.17
C ASN A 236 6.39 26.58 -7.28
N ILE A 237 7.71 26.57 -7.50
CA ILE A 237 8.63 25.62 -6.86
C ILE A 237 8.63 25.70 -5.33
N LEU A 238 8.55 26.91 -4.75
CA LEU A 238 8.56 27.10 -3.30
C LEU A 238 7.28 26.56 -2.66
N ARG A 239 6.13 26.83 -3.27
CA ARG A 239 4.84 26.33 -2.80
C ARG A 239 4.76 24.81 -2.92
N ALA A 240 5.21 24.23 -4.04
CA ALA A 240 5.32 22.78 -4.19
C ALA A 240 6.20 22.18 -3.08
N ALA A 241 7.40 22.74 -2.87
CA ALA A 241 8.33 22.25 -1.85
C ALA A 241 7.68 22.27 -0.45
N LEU A 242 7.05 23.39 -0.08
CA LEU A 242 6.40 23.52 1.23
C LEU A 242 5.25 22.52 1.41
N VAL A 243 4.40 22.34 0.40
CA VAL A 243 3.29 21.36 0.47
C VAL A 243 3.83 19.93 0.57
N ASN A 244 4.83 19.58 -0.24
CA ASN A 244 5.44 18.25 -0.24
C ASN A 244 6.11 17.93 1.11
N LEU A 245 6.81 18.90 1.72
CA LEU A 245 7.43 18.76 3.04
C LEU A 245 6.40 18.67 4.17
N MET A 246 5.33 19.48 4.11
CA MET A 246 4.27 19.52 5.12
C MET A 246 3.61 18.15 5.33
N TRP A 247 3.48 17.36 4.26
CA TRP A 247 2.83 16.06 4.34
C TRP A 247 3.75 14.90 4.76
N ILE A 248 5.07 15.10 4.87
CA ILE A 248 6.00 14.04 5.28
C ILE A 248 5.61 13.43 6.64
N PRO A 249 5.30 14.19 7.71
CA PRO A 249 4.93 13.61 9.00
C PRO A 249 3.68 12.72 8.92
N PHE A 250 2.68 13.14 8.13
CA PHE A 250 1.46 12.35 7.93
C PHE A 250 1.79 10.98 7.32
N PHE A 251 2.58 10.96 6.23
CA PHE A 251 2.95 9.71 5.55
C PHE A 251 3.94 8.86 6.33
N PHE A 252 4.79 9.48 7.15
CA PHE A 252 5.71 8.77 8.04
C PHE A 252 4.96 7.86 9.00
N PHE A 253 3.96 8.40 9.72
CA PHE A 253 3.12 7.59 10.61
C PHE A 253 2.23 6.64 9.82
N PHE A 254 1.64 7.11 8.71
CA PHE A 254 0.75 6.29 7.89
C PHE A 254 1.44 5.02 7.40
N PHE A 255 2.51 5.12 6.61
CA PHE A 255 3.21 3.95 6.08
C PHE A 255 3.92 3.15 7.18
N GLY A 256 4.43 3.82 8.21
CA GLY A 256 5.07 3.15 9.35
C GLY A 256 4.11 2.27 10.15
N GLY A 257 2.81 2.55 10.14
CA GLY A 257 1.78 1.80 10.88
C GLY A 257 1.07 0.69 10.09
N LEU A 258 1.43 0.46 8.82
CA LEU A 258 0.75 -0.53 7.96
C LEU A 258 1.28 -1.97 8.11
N SER A 259 2.50 -2.16 8.59
CA SER A 259 3.20 -3.45 8.51
C SER A 259 2.45 -4.62 9.17
N ILE A 260 1.98 -4.44 10.42
CA ILE A 260 1.25 -5.50 11.15
C ILE A 260 -0.09 -5.83 10.47
N PRO A 261 -0.99 -4.86 10.17
CA PRO A 261 -2.24 -5.14 9.48
C PRO A 261 -2.07 -5.78 8.09
N LEU A 262 -1.05 -5.39 7.33
CA LEU A 262 -0.77 -5.99 6.03
C LEU A 262 -0.22 -7.41 6.17
N SER A 263 0.61 -7.68 7.17
CA SER A 263 1.01 -9.04 7.53
C SER A 263 -0.21 -9.91 7.84
N GLN A 264 -1.18 -9.41 8.61
CA GLN A 264 -2.41 -10.15 8.90
C GLN A 264 -3.18 -10.49 7.63
N ALA A 265 -3.30 -9.54 6.69
CA ALA A 265 -4.01 -9.75 5.43
C ALA A 265 -3.32 -10.80 4.53
N ILE A 266 -2.01 -10.70 4.36
CA ILE A 266 -1.24 -11.66 3.56
C ILE A 266 -1.26 -13.05 4.18
N LEU A 267 -1.04 -13.16 5.50
CA LEU A 267 -1.07 -14.43 6.20
C LEU A 267 -2.47 -15.04 6.19
N ALA A 268 -3.52 -14.23 6.30
CA ALA A 268 -4.89 -14.71 6.18
C ALA A 268 -5.13 -15.38 4.81
N HIS A 269 -4.70 -14.76 3.72
CA HIS A 269 -4.74 -15.39 2.40
C HIS A 269 -3.94 -16.70 2.36
N LEU A 270 -2.67 -16.68 2.78
CA LEU A 270 -1.78 -17.84 2.70
C LEU A 270 -2.30 -19.04 3.52
N PHE A 271 -2.93 -18.78 4.67
CA PHE A 271 -3.53 -19.80 5.53
C PHE A 271 -5.03 -20.06 5.24
N SER A 272 -5.59 -19.49 4.17
CA SER A 272 -7.01 -19.64 3.81
C SER A 272 -7.98 -19.20 4.91
N TYR A 273 -7.59 -18.22 5.73
CA TYR A 273 -8.47 -17.58 6.69
C TYR A 273 -9.39 -16.59 5.98
N ASN A 274 -10.69 -16.75 6.16
CA ASN A 274 -11.69 -15.94 5.47
C ASN A 274 -11.81 -14.55 6.12
N MET A 275 -11.15 -13.56 5.53
CA MET A 275 -11.35 -12.16 5.88
C MET A 275 -12.55 -11.59 5.14
N THR A 276 -13.49 -11.00 5.90
CA THR A 276 -14.62 -10.27 5.33
C THR A 276 -14.34 -8.78 5.36
N TRP A 277 -14.83 -8.10 4.33
CA TRP A 277 -14.56 -6.70 4.09
C TRP A 277 -15.86 -5.91 4.15
N GLY A 278 -15.91 -4.87 5.00
CA GLY A 278 -17.02 -3.92 4.99
C GLY A 278 -17.01 -3.05 3.74
N ALA A 279 -18.18 -2.48 3.41
CA ALA A 279 -18.28 -1.39 2.45
C ALA A 279 -17.62 -0.13 3.03
N THR A 280 -16.87 0.60 2.21
CA THR A 280 -16.26 1.87 2.61
C THR A 280 -17.34 2.85 3.02
N LYS A 281 -17.20 3.48 4.20
CA LYS A 281 -18.13 4.51 4.66
C LYS A 281 -18.04 5.73 3.74
N LYS A 282 -19.16 6.10 3.13
CA LYS A 282 -19.26 7.25 2.20
C LYS A 282 -19.83 8.51 2.85
N GLU A 283 -20.28 8.42 4.09
CA GLU A 283 -20.92 9.51 4.82
C GLU A 283 -20.09 9.90 6.04
N VAL A 284 -20.08 11.20 6.34
CA VAL A 284 -19.38 11.75 7.50
C VAL A 284 -20.19 11.44 8.76
N GLU A 285 -19.76 10.44 9.52
CA GLU A 285 -20.26 10.20 10.87
C GLU A 285 -19.51 11.12 11.86
N ARG A 286 -20.20 12.10 12.44
CA ARG A 286 -19.59 12.92 13.50
C ARG A 286 -19.23 12.03 14.69
N SER A 287 -17.97 12.09 15.10
CA SER A 287 -17.46 11.40 16.29
C SER A 287 -16.76 12.38 17.24
N ASN A 288 -16.37 11.89 18.42
CA ASN A 288 -15.66 12.65 19.44
C ASN A 288 -14.65 11.77 20.18
N PHE A 289 -13.78 12.39 20.97
CA PHE A 289 -12.72 11.69 21.71
C PHE A 289 -13.21 10.46 22.49
N PHE A 290 -14.35 10.57 23.20
CA PHE A 290 -14.89 9.51 24.05
C PHE A 290 -15.44 8.31 23.27
N LYS A 291 -15.92 8.52 22.05
CA LYS A 291 -16.34 7.43 21.15
C LYS A 291 -15.15 6.78 20.46
N GLU A 292 -14.17 7.58 20.06
CA GLU A 292 -13.02 7.10 19.29
C GLU A 292 -12.00 6.31 20.13
N GLY A 293 -11.74 6.71 21.37
CA GLY A 293 -10.79 6.01 22.24
C GLY A 293 -11.07 4.50 22.37
N PRO A 294 -12.29 4.08 22.80
CA PRO A 294 -12.66 2.67 22.87
C PRO A 294 -12.67 1.97 21.51
N ARG A 295 -13.05 2.67 20.43
CA ARG A 295 -13.05 2.12 19.06
C ARG A 295 -11.64 1.81 18.60
N ILE A 296 -10.70 2.73 18.82
CA ILE A 296 -9.28 2.55 18.50
C ILE A 296 -8.74 1.34 19.26
N LEU A 297 -8.94 1.28 20.57
CA LEU A 297 -8.45 0.17 21.38
C LEU A 297 -9.03 -1.16 20.89
N LYS A 298 -10.33 -1.24 20.60
CA LYS A 298 -10.96 -2.47 20.10
C LYS A 298 -10.46 -2.87 18.72
N ARG A 299 -10.24 -1.91 17.82
CA ARG A 299 -9.89 -2.19 16.42
C ARG A 299 -8.40 -2.50 16.26
N PHE A 300 -7.54 -1.73 16.93
CA PHE A 300 -6.09 -1.81 16.81
C PHE A 300 -5.44 -2.58 17.97
N TRP A 301 -6.23 -3.27 18.80
CA TRP A 301 -5.74 -3.96 20.00
C TRP A 301 -4.52 -4.83 19.72
N PHE A 302 -4.54 -5.59 18.61
CA PHE A 302 -3.47 -6.53 18.28
C PHE A 302 -2.19 -5.79 17.89
N SER A 303 -2.29 -4.80 17.00
CA SER A 303 -1.14 -3.99 16.59
C SER A 303 -0.52 -3.22 17.76
N ILE A 304 -1.36 -2.66 18.64
CA ILE A 304 -0.91 -1.95 19.84
C ILE A 304 -0.26 -2.94 20.82
N LEU A 305 -0.93 -4.05 21.14
CA LEU A 305 -0.43 -5.05 22.08
C LEU A 305 0.90 -5.63 21.63
N LEU A 306 1.00 -6.08 20.37
CA LEU A 306 2.23 -6.62 19.81
C LEU A 306 3.35 -5.59 19.87
N SER A 307 3.05 -4.33 19.51
CA SER A 307 4.05 -3.26 19.56
C SER A 307 4.52 -2.96 20.97
N VAL A 308 3.60 -2.90 21.95
CA VAL A 308 3.92 -2.68 23.36
C VAL A 308 4.74 -3.84 23.93
N VAL A 309 4.39 -5.09 23.60
CA VAL A 309 5.16 -6.27 24.02
C VAL A 309 6.58 -6.24 23.46
N LEU A 310 6.75 -5.90 22.18
CA LEU A 310 8.08 -5.79 21.57
C LEU A 310 8.90 -4.63 22.13
N VAL A 311 8.27 -3.47 22.40
CA VAL A 311 8.92 -2.35 23.10
C VAL A 311 9.34 -2.76 24.51
N ALA A 312 8.47 -3.45 25.25
CA ALA A 312 8.82 -3.98 26.57
C ALA A 312 9.98 -4.97 26.49
N GLY A 313 10.01 -5.82 25.46
CA GLY A 313 11.13 -6.72 25.16
C GLY A 313 12.44 -5.96 24.95
N ILE A 314 12.44 -4.91 24.13
CA ILE A 314 13.61 -4.03 23.91
C ILE A 314 14.09 -3.44 25.25
N VAL A 315 13.16 -2.89 26.05
CA VAL A 315 13.50 -2.28 27.34
C VAL A 315 14.08 -3.31 28.31
N ILE A 316 13.48 -4.49 28.43
CA ILE A 316 13.99 -5.56 29.29
C ILE A 316 15.40 -5.99 28.86
N CYS A 317 15.62 -6.19 27.55
CA CYS A 317 16.93 -6.50 26.98
C CYS A 317 17.99 -5.42 27.24
N ALA A 318 17.60 -4.17 27.48
CA ALA A 318 18.52 -3.09 27.83
C ALA A 318 18.88 -3.04 29.33
N THR A 319 18.20 -3.83 30.18
CA THR A 319 18.36 -3.76 31.65
C THR A 319 19.25 -4.87 32.21
N PRO A 320 19.71 -4.73 33.47
CA PRO A 320 20.45 -5.78 34.17
C PRO A 320 19.68 -7.09 34.41
N LEU A 321 18.36 -7.14 34.11
CA LEU A 321 17.55 -8.35 34.21
C LEU A 321 18.01 -9.43 33.21
N VAL A 322 18.64 -9.02 32.11
CA VAL A 322 19.18 -9.91 31.08
C VAL A 322 20.70 -10.10 31.30
N PRO A 323 21.22 -11.34 31.21
CA PRO A 323 22.65 -11.61 31.28
C PRO A 323 23.46 -10.76 30.31
N LEU A 324 24.70 -10.43 30.66
CA LEU A 324 25.52 -9.50 29.89
C LEU A 324 25.68 -9.90 28.41
N GLU A 325 25.75 -11.20 28.14
CA GLU A 325 25.87 -11.78 26.79
C GLU A 325 24.64 -11.55 25.89
N TRP A 326 23.44 -11.40 26.46
CA TRP A 326 22.18 -11.17 25.73
C TRP A 326 21.67 -9.73 25.88
N ARG A 327 22.46 -8.86 26.51
CA ARG A 327 22.05 -7.49 26.83
C ARG A 327 22.29 -6.58 25.64
N VAL A 328 21.24 -5.86 25.25
CA VAL A 328 21.28 -4.84 24.20
C VAL A 328 21.08 -3.49 24.87
N ASP A 329 22.16 -2.94 25.43
CA ASP A 329 22.09 -1.66 26.14
C ASP A 329 21.93 -0.46 25.20
N GLY A 330 21.75 0.74 25.80
CA GLY A 330 21.54 1.98 25.04
C GLY A 330 22.72 2.39 24.13
N GLY A 331 23.91 1.82 24.32
CA GLY A 331 25.04 1.99 23.39
C GLY A 331 24.76 1.41 22.01
N SER A 332 23.91 0.37 21.94
CA SER A 332 23.47 -0.29 20.71
C SER A 332 22.27 0.41 20.04
N TRP A 333 22.18 1.73 20.16
CA TRP A 333 21.06 2.54 19.66
C TRP A 333 20.76 2.31 18.17
N ALA A 334 21.78 2.06 17.34
CA ALA A 334 21.63 1.83 15.90
C ALA A 334 20.82 0.53 15.60
N VAL A 335 20.87 -0.45 16.49
CA VAL A 335 20.08 -1.69 16.40
C VAL A 335 18.67 -1.48 16.92
N ILE A 336 18.54 -0.73 18.03
CA ILE A 336 17.25 -0.43 18.68
C ILE A 336 16.37 0.47 17.81
N PHE A 337 16.96 1.50 17.20
CA PHE A 337 16.24 2.62 16.62
C PHE A 337 15.27 2.23 15.48
N PRO A 338 15.68 1.46 14.45
CA PRO A 338 14.77 1.12 13.36
C PRO A 338 13.54 0.32 13.82
N LEU A 339 13.73 -0.65 14.72
CA LEU A 339 12.62 -1.42 15.28
C LEU A 339 11.74 -0.52 16.16
N ALA A 340 12.31 0.29 17.04
CA ALA A 340 11.57 1.21 17.89
C ALA A 340 10.72 2.21 17.08
N VAL A 341 11.24 2.74 15.97
CA VAL A 341 10.51 3.63 15.06
C VAL A 341 9.29 2.93 14.48
N VAL A 342 9.44 1.72 13.93
CA VAL A 342 8.33 0.99 13.33
C VAL A 342 7.26 0.66 14.38
N LEU A 343 7.66 0.19 15.58
CA LEU A 343 6.72 -0.11 16.66
C LEU A 343 6.01 1.15 17.17
N GLY A 344 6.75 2.26 17.30
CA GLY A 344 6.20 3.56 17.65
C GLY A 344 5.16 4.05 16.64
N CYS A 345 5.44 3.88 15.34
CA CYS A 345 4.46 4.20 14.30
C CYS A 345 3.19 3.35 14.42
N HIS A 346 3.25 2.06 14.75
CA HIS A 346 2.05 1.24 14.95
C HIS A 346 1.21 1.68 16.16
N ILE A 347 1.85 2.10 17.24
CA ILE A 347 1.15 2.64 18.43
C ILE A 347 0.51 4.00 18.11
N LEU A 348 1.23 4.87 17.40
CA LEU A 348 0.80 6.23 17.11
C LEU A 348 -0.15 6.33 15.91
N PHE A 349 -0.14 5.37 14.99
CA PHE A 349 -0.95 5.36 13.76
C PHE A 349 -2.44 5.66 14.02
N PRO A 350 -3.16 4.92 14.88
CA PRO A 350 -4.58 5.19 15.09
C PRO A 350 -4.85 6.41 15.96
N ILE A 351 -3.82 7.02 16.57
CA ILE A 351 -3.94 8.19 17.44
C ILE A 351 -3.69 9.47 16.64
N VAL A 352 -2.51 9.58 16.02
CA VAL A 352 -2.07 10.77 15.29
C VAL A 352 -2.86 10.98 14.00
N LEU A 353 -3.38 9.91 13.40
CA LEU A 353 -4.12 9.99 12.13
C LEU A 353 -5.64 10.02 12.31
N ASN A 354 -6.15 10.01 13.54
CA ASN A 354 -7.59 10.10 13.78
C ASN A 354 -8.03 11.58 13.93
N PRO A 355 -8.76 12.14 12.94
CA PRO A 355 -9.13 13.55 12.95
C PRO A 355 -10.15 13.93 14.03
N TRP A 356 -10.83 12.94 14.62
CA TRP A 356 -11.90 13.15 15.59
C TRP A 356 -11.41 13.14 17.04
N LEU A 357 -10.20 12.65 17.32
CA LEU A 357 -9.62 12.69 18.67
C LEU A 357 -9.34 14.13 19.15
N MET A 358 -9.23 15.08 18.23
CA MET A 358 -9.02 16.50 18.56
C MET A 358 -10.31 17.24 18.89
N ILE A 359 -11.47 16.55 18.81
CA ILE A 359 -12.79 17.14 19.03
C ILE A 359 -13.35 16.65 20.38
N PHE A 360 -13.34 17.56 21.36
CA PHE A 360 -13.82 17.34 22.74
C PHE A 360 -15.25 17.81 22.98
N SER A 361 -16.06 17.96 21.93
CA SER A 361 -17.47 18.34 22.06
C SER A 361 -18.36 17.14 22.44
N TYR A 362 -19.30 17.37 23.35
CA TYR A 362 -20.27 16.38 23.83
C TYR A 362 -21.40 16.12 22.83
#